data_AF-A0A023GFK4-F1
#
_entry.id   AF-A0A023GFK4-F1
#
_cell.length_a   1.000
_cell.length_b   1.000
_cell.length_c   1.000
_cell.angle_alpha   90.00
_cell.angle_beta   90.00
_cell.angle_gamma   90.00
#
_symmetry.space_group_name_H-M   'P 1'
#
loop_
_entity.id
_entity.type
_entity.pdbx_description
1 polymer ?
#
loop_
_entity_poly.entity_id
_entity_poly.type
_entity_poly.pdbx_seq_one_letter_code
_entity_poly.pdbx_strand_id
1 'polypeptide(L)'
;SGFTVSIQAIKMVLHEDEGFRPPMYSAHKIRELVKEHFQVEDMLELLPFCYTNFKKQFIAGLCVKLAKLAREGDEMSKRLFQACGKDLADHVVAVLPRAERSLLEAEGGLPIVCVGSLFKSWDLLRQGFEEALCPRLSEFTLLQPTVSAALGAAFYGALLADCKLPVNFKENARQLYHFKKGSKAN
;
A
#
# COMPACT_ATOMS: atom_id res chain seq x y z
N SER A 1 -4.51 1.35 -1.51
CA SER A 1 -4.83 -0.06 -1.84
C SER A 1 -4.48 -0.35 -3.31
N GLY A 2 -4.36 -1.62 -3.74
CA GLY A 2 -4.09 -1.94 -5.16
C GLY A 2 -5.17 -1.43 -6.12
N PHE A 3 -6.44 -1.56 -5.74
CA PHE A 3 -7.56 -0.97 -6.48
C PHE A 3 -7.45 0.56 -6.60
N THR A 4 -7.12 1.24 -5.50
CA THR A 4 -6.98 2.71 -5.48
C THR A 4 -5.89 3.16 -6.44
N VAL A 5 -4.71 2.52 -6.40
CA VAL A 5 -3.60 2.84 -7.32
C VAL A 5 -4.03 2.68 -8.77
N SER A 6 -4.69 1.56 -9.11
CA SER A 6 -5.19 1.30 -10.47
C SER A 6 -6.21 2.33 -10.95
N ILE A 7 -7.22 2.67 -10.14
CA ILE A 7 -8.24 3.66 -10.52
C ILE A 7 -7.63 5.06 -10.66
N GLN A 8 -6.68 5.44 -9.79
CA GLN A 8 -5.99 6.72 -9.92
C GLN A 8 -5.16 6.78 -11.21
N ALA A 9 -4.50 5.68 -11.58
CA ALA A 9 -3.77 5.59 -12.85
C ALA A 9 -4.68 5.78 -14.06
N ILE A 10 -5.82 5.08 -14.11
CA ILE A 10 -6.82 5.23 -15.18
C ILE A 10 -7.32 6.68 -15.23
N LYS A 11 -7.65 7.27 -14.07
CA LYS A 11 -8.11 8.66 -13.99
C LYS A 11 -7.07 9.66 -14.49
N MET A 12 -5.79 9.42 -14.22
CA MET A 12 -4.70 10.29 -14.70
C MET A 12 -4.57 10.25 -16.22
N VAL A 13 -4.74 9.08 -16.84
CA VAL A 13 -4.77 8.96 -18.31
C VAL A 13 -5.91 9.79 -18.89
N LEU A 14 -7.13 9.64 -18.35
CA LEU A 14 -8.30 10.42 -18.80
C LEU A 14 -8.09 11.93 -18.62
N HIS A 15 -7.51 12.35 -17.49
CA HIS A 15 -7.19 13.76 -17.28
C HIS A 15 -6.17 14.33 -18.27
N GLU A 16 -5.21 13.53 -18.74
CA GLU A 16 -4.25 13.90 -19.78
C GLU A 16 -4.94 14.02 -21.15
N ASP A 17 -5.78 13.04 -21.50
CA ASP A 17 -6.52 13.02 -22.77
C ASP A 17 -7.45 14.20 -22.97
N GLU A 18 -8.20 14.52 -21.93
CA GLU A 18 -9.23 15.55 -21.98
C GLU A 18 -8.66 16.95 -21.73
N GLY A 19 -7.35 17.05 -21.42
CA GLY A 19 -6.72 18.30 -21.01
C GLY A 19 -7.29 18.88 -19.71
N PHE A 20 -8.05 18.10 -18.93
CA PHE A 20 -8.77 18.59 -17.75
C PHE A 20 -7.83 18.94 -16.59
N ARG A 21 -6.93 18.01 -16.23
CA ARG A 21 -5.92 18.16 -15.16
C ARG A 21 -4.67 17.37 -15.54
N PRO A 22 -3.96 17.79 -16.60
CA PRO A 22 -2.85 17.03 -17.13
C PRO A 22 -1.77 16.82 -16.05
N PRO A 23 -1.25 15.60 -15.91
CA PRO A 23 -0.21 15.30 -14.93
C PRO A 23 1.12 15.99 -15.29
N MET A 24 1.98 16.19 -14.30
CA MET A 24 3.33 16.76 -14.49
C MET A 24 4.22 15.87 -15.39
N TYR A 25 4.03 14.56 -15.32
CA TYR A 25 4.73 13.57 -16.14
C TYR A 25 3.72 12.90 -17.06
N SER A 26 4.12 12.58 -18.29
CA SER A 26 3.20 11.98 -19.24
C SER A 26 2.65 10.64 -18.74
N ALA A 27 1.36 10.41 -18.95
CA ALA A 27 0.68 9.17 -18.64
C ALA A 27 0.69 8.18 -19.83
N HIS A 28 1.41 8.45 -20.91
CA HIS A 28 1.44 7.60 -22.12
C HIS A 28 1.75 6.13 -21.83
N LYS A 29 2.80 5.82 -21.05
CA LYS A 29 3.13 4.41 -20.73
C LYS A 29 2.05 3.74 -19.88
N ILE A 30 1.42 4.50 -18.99
CA ILE A 30 0.30 4.03 -18.16
C ILE A 30 -0.92 3.74 -19.05
N ARG A 31 -1.22 4.60 -20.02
CA ARG A 31 -2.29 4.42 -21.00
C ARG A 31 -2.13 3.12 -21.78
N GLU A 32 -0.95 2.86 -22.35
CA GLU A 32 -0.67 1.61 -23.06
C GLU A 32 -0.88 0.40 -22.16
N LEU A 33 -0.42 0.50 -20.90
CA LEU A 33 -0.59 -0.56 -19.90
C LEU A 33 -2.05 -0.80 -19.51
N VAL A 34 -2.86 0.26 -19.45
CA VAL A 34 -4.31 0.19 -19.22
C VAL A 34 -4.96 -0.51 -20.41
N LYS A 35 -4.73 -0.05 -21.63
CA LYS A 35 -5.26 -0.68 -22.85
C LYS A 35 -4.92 -2.16 -22.92
N GLU A 36 -3.67 -2.52 -22.67
CA GLU A 36 -3.21 -3.92 -22.63
C GLU A 36 -3.89 -4.74 -21.51
N HIS A 37 -4.06 -4.17 -20.31
CA HIS A 37 -4.68 -4.87 -19.19
C HIS A 37 -6.17 -5.14 -19.41
N PHE A 38 -6.89 -4.18 -19.99
CA PHE A 38 -8.33 -4.27 -20.23
C PHE A 38 -8.68 -4.86 -21.60
N GLN A 39 -7.68 -5.04 -22.47
CA GLN A 39 -7.82 -5.51 -23.86
C GLN A 39 -8.75 -4.60 -24.68
N VAL A 40 -8.48 -3.30 -24.63
CA VAL A 40 -9.24 -2.25 -25.31
C VAL A 40 -8.32 -1.40 -26.18
N GLU A 41 -8.85 -0.79 -27.23
CA GLU A 41 -8.09 0.12 -28.11
C GLU A 41 -8.28 1.59 -27.70
N ASP A 42 -9.46 1.92 -27.18
CA ASP A 42 -9.83 3.25 -26.71
C ASP A 42 -10.21 3.28 -25.22
N MET A 43 -9.95 4.41 -24.55
CA MET A 43 -10.24 4.56 -23.12
C MET A 43 -11.74 4.58 -22.80
N LEU A 44 -12.61 4.95 -23.74
CA LEU A 44 -14.07 4.90 -23.59
C LEU A 44 -14.59 3.47 -23.47
N GLU A 45 -13.86 2.48 -24.01
CA GLU A 45 -14.20 1.07 -23.87
C GLU A 45 -13.97 0.55 -22.43
N LEU A 46 -13.44 1.37 -21.53
CA LEU A 46 -13.38 1.04 -20.09
C LEU A 46 -14.73 1.16 -19.39
N LEU A 47 -15.73 1.83 -19.98
CA LEU A 47 -17.04 2.06 -19.35
C LEU A 47 -17.70 0.76 -18.85
N PRO A 48 -17.77 -0.35 -19.62
CA PRO A 48 -18.33 -1.60 -19.12
C PRO A 48 -17.63 -2.11 -17.85
N PHE A 49 -16.31 -1.96 -17.72
CA PHE A 49 -15.57 -2.38 -16.53
C PHE A 49 -15.85 -1.52 -15.29
N CYS A 50 -16.40 -0.32 -15.48
CA CYS A 50 -16.81 0.58 -14.41
C CYS A 50 -18.27 0.41 -14.01
N TYR A 51 -19.15 -0.01 -14.93
CA TYR A 51 -20.61 -0.01 -14.73
C TYR A 51 -21.25 -1.41 -14.73
N THR A 52 -21.03 -2.21 -15.78
CA THR A 52 -21.81 -3.45 -16.02
C THR A 52 -21.03 -4.72 -15.71
N ASN A 53 -19.72 -4.72 -15.94
CA ASN A 53 -18.80 -5.85 -15.80
C ASN A 53 -17.76 -5.62 -14.69
N PHE A 54 -18.12 -4.83 -13.67
CA PHE A 54 -17.20 -4.44 -12.62
C PHE A 54 -16.65 -5.65 -11.85
N LYS A 55 -15.33 -5.83 -11.92
CA LYS A 55 -14.58 -6.84 -11.16
C LYS A 55 -13.42 -6.16 -10.42
N LYS A 56 -13.65 -5.83 -9.15
CA LYS A 56 -12.65 -5.13 -8.30
C LYS A 56 -11.26 -5.77 -8.33
N GLN A 57 -11.20 -7.10 -8.26
CA GLN A 57 -9.93 -7.85 -8.28
C GLN A 57 -9.20 -7.71 -9.61
N PHE A 58 -9.93 -7.71 -10.74
CA PHE A 58 -9.36 -7.53 -12.06
C PHE A 58 -8.73 -6.14 -12.18
N ILE A 59 -9.49 -5.08 -11.86
CA ILE A 59 -8.99 -3.69 -11.88
C ILE A 59 -7.76 -3.52 -10.96
N ALA A 60 -7.81 -4.09 -9.75
CA ALA A 60 -6.69 -4.07 -8.83
C ALA A 60 -5.45 -4.82 -9.36
N GLY A 61 -5.61 -5.75 -10.29
CA GLY A 61 -4.53 -6.46 -10.97
C GLY A 61 -3.61 -5.54 -11.77
N LEU A 62 -4.12 -4.43 -12.30
CA LEU A 62 -3.31 -3.40 -12.98
C LEU A 62 -2.19 -2.86 -12.08
N CYS A 63 -2.40 -2.81 -10.75
CA CYS A 63 -1.41 -2.32 -9.78
C CYS A 63 -0.10 -3.09 -9.84
N VAL A 64 -0.14 -4.39 -10.18
CA VAL A 64 1.08 -5.22 -10.32
C VAL A 64 1.90 -4.74 -11.51
N LYS A 65 1.22 -4.47 -12.65
CA LYS A 65 1.87 -3.96 -13.85
C LYS A 65 2.44 -2.55 -13.61
N LEU A 66 1.69 -1.68 -12.94
CA LEU A 66 2.15 -0.33 -12.56
C LEU A 66 3.37 -0.36 -11.65
N ALA A 67 3.42 -1.31 -10.70
CA ALA A 67 4.60 -1.47 -9.83
C ALA A 67 5.84 -1.87 -10.64
N LYS A 68 5.70 -2.71 -11.67
CA LYS A 68 6.80 -3.05 -12.57
C LYS A 68 7.26 -1.82 -13.35
N LEU A 69 6.32 -1.09 -13.95
CA LEU A 69 6.59 0.11 -14.73
C LEU A 69 7.31 1.20 -13.90
N ALA A 70 6.91 1.39 -12.62
CA ALA A 70 7.59 2.30 -11.70
C ALA A 70 9.06 1.92 -11.46
N ARG A 71 9.35 0.62 -11.32
CA ARG A 71 10.72 0.11 -11.13
C ARG A 71 11.57 0.24 -12.39
N GLU A 72 10.95 0.21 -13.57
CA GLU A 72 11.60 0.48 -14.86
C GLU A 72 11.89 1.97 -15.09
N GLY A 73 11.55 2.84 -14.13
CA GLY A 73 11.91 4.25 -14.14
C GLY A 73 10.80 5.20 -14.58
N ASP A 74 9.57 4.72 -14.76
CA ASP A 74 8.44 5.58 -15.09
C ASP A 74 8.07 6.51 -13.91
N GLU A 75 8.31 7.81 -14.08
CA GLU A 75 8.11 8.81 -13.04
C GLU A 75 6.64 8.93 -12.61
N MET A 76 5.70 8.81 -13.55
CA MET A 76 4.29 8.91 -13.22
C MET A 76 3.82 7.75 -12.33
N SER A 77 4.26 6.54 -12.63
CA SER A 77 4.01 5.35 -11.82
C SER A 77 4.69 5.45 -10.45
N LYS A 78 5.92 5.98 -10.36
CA LYS A 78 6.57 6.24 -9.06
C LYS A 78 5.75 7.20 -8.20
N ARG A 79 5.24 8.29 -8.78
CA ARG A 79 4.39 9.26 -8.07
C ARG A 79 3.08 8.66 -7.55
N LEU A 80 2.47 7.76 -8.31
CA LEU A 80 1.30 7.00 -7.86
C LEU A 80 1.59 6.19 -6.59
N PHE A 81 2.71 5.47 -6.54
CA PHE A 81 3.11 4.70 -5.36
C PHE A 81 3.55 5.59 -4.20
N GLN A 82 4.26 6.69 -4.45
CA GLN A 82 4.59 7.68 -3.42
C GLN A 82 3.32 8.24 -2.77
N ALA A 83 2.34 8.67 -3.57
CA ALA A 83 1.05 9.16 -3.07
C ALA A 83 0.30 8.07 -2.28
N CYS A 84 0.36 6.81 -2.73
CA CYS A 84 -0.22 5.69 -1.98
C CYS A 84 0.50 5.41 -0.67
N GLY A 85 1.83 5.56 -0.61
CA GLY A 85 2.61 5.43 0.62
C GLY A 85 2.21 6.49 1.64
N LYS A 86 2.02 7.73 1.17
CA LYS A 86 1.52 8.84 1.98
C LYS A 86 0.13 8.55 2.54
N ASP A 87 -0.81 8.13 1.70
CA ASP A 87 -2.17 7.78 2.11
C ASP A 87 -2.18 6.67 3.18
N LEU A 88 -1.33 5.64 3.04
CA LEU A 88 -1.17 4.60 4.05
C LEU A 88 -0.63 5.14 5.39
N ALA A 89 0.35 6.04 5.36
CA ALA A 89 0.88 6.68 6.56
C ALA A 89 -0.13 7.62 7.22
N ASP A 90 -0.93 8.35 6.43
CA ASP A 90 -1.98 9.23 6.95
C ASP A 90 -3.03 8.45 7.77
N HIS A 91 -3.31 7.19 7.42
CA HIS A 91 -4.15 6.32 8.26
C HIS A 91 -3.52 6.02 9.63
N VAL A 92 -2.19 5.83 9.69
CA VAL A 92 -1.47 5.65 10.96
C VAL A 92 -1.51 6.94 11.77
N VAL A 93 -1.23 8.08 11.12
CA VAL A 93 -1.28 9.40 11.76
C VAL A 93 -2.67 9.69 12.34
N ALA A 94 -3.74 9.31 11.65
CA ALA A 94 -5.11 9.53 12.12
C ALA A 94 -5.42 8.80 13.44
N VAL A 95 -4.85 7.61 13.66
CA VAL A 95 -5.08 6.83 14.89
C VAL A 95 -4.01 7.03 15.95
N LEU A 96 -2.87 7.63 15.60
CA LEU A 96 -1.73 7.84 16.48
C LEU A 96 -2.08 8.52 17.83
N PRO A 97 -2.96 9.55 17.89
CA PRO A 97 -3.31 10.19 19.16
C PRO A 97 -4.04 9.27 20.15
N ARG A 98 -4.54 8.12 19.70
CA ARG A 98 -5.24 7.11 20.51
C ARG A 98 -4.38 5.89 20.81
N ALA A 99 -3.15 5.83 20.32
CA ALA A 99 -2.24 4.73 20.59
C ALA A 99 -1.82 4.75 22.07
N GLU A 100 -1.78 3.59 22.70
CA GLU A 100 -1.27 3.50 24.06
C GLU A 100 0.21 3.87 24.13
N ARG A 101 0.57 4.57 25.21
CA ARG A 101 1.94 5.03 25.45
C ARG A 101 2.95 3.87 25.49
N SER A 102 2.55 2.73 26.04
CA SER A 102 3.33 1.49 26.08
C SER A 102 3.76 1.00 24.69
N LEU A 103 2.95 1.24 23.65
CA LEU A 103 3.28 0.88 22.27
C LEU A 103 4.22 1.90 21.62
N LEU A 104 4.10 3.17 21.98
CA LEU A 104 4.96 4.25 21.46
C LEU A 104 6.38 4.18 22.03
N GLU A 105 6.51 3.72 23.27
CA GLU A 105 7.76 3.61 24.01
C GLU A 105 8.37 2.20 23.95
N ALA A 106 7.78 1.29 23.16
CA ALA A 106 8.32 -0.04 22.94
C ALA A 106 9.71 -0.01 22.29
N GLU A 107 10.51 -1.04 22.54
CA GLU A 107 11.79 -1.21 21.85
C GLU A 107 11.58 -1.28 20.33
N GLY A 108 12.31 -0.45 19.57
CA GLY A 108 12.10 -0.29 18.12
C GLY A 108 10.94 0.65 17.75
N GLY A 109 10.37 1.36 18.72
CA GLY A 109 9.27 2.32 18.53
C GLY A 109 7.94 1.63 18.21
N LEU A 110 6.98 2.40 17.69
CA LEU A 110 5.63 1.90 17.41
C LEU A 110 5.68 0.71 16.43
N PRO A 111 5.21 -0.49 16.82
CA PRO A 111 5.08 -1.61 15.89
C PRO A 111 3.84 -1.41 15.00
N ILE A 112 4.02 -1.47 13.68
CA ILE A 112 2.95 -1.33 12.68
C ILE A 112 2.91 -2.60 11.84
N VAL A 113 1.82 -3.37 11.93
CA VAL A 113 1.67 -4.63 11.20
C VAL A 113 1.12 -4.36 9.79
N CYS A 114 1.93 -4.66 8.77
CA CYS A 114 1.65 -4.42 7.36
C CYS A 114 1.07 -5.69 6.71
N VAL A 115 -0.25 -5.71 6.49
CA VAL A 115 -0.97 -6.81 5.83
C VAL A 115 -1.39 -6.41 4.42
N GLY A 116 -1.24 -7.34 3.46
CA GLY A 116 -1.71 -7.20 2.09
C GLY A 116 -0.59 -7.14 1.05
N SER A 117 -0.92 -7.53 -0.19
CA SER A 117 0.06 -7.67 -1.28
C SER A 117 0.70 -6.36 -1.74
N LEU A 118 0.08 -5.22 -1.43
CA LEU A 118 0.62 -3.90 -1.77
C LEU A 118 1.99 -3.64 -1.12
N PHE A 119 2.22 -4.14 0.10
CA PHE A 119 3.49 -4.02 0.81
C PHE A 119 4.63 -4.83 0.18
N LYS A 120 4.37 -5.68 -0.82
CA LYS A 120 5.43 -6.26 -1.66
C LYS A 120 6.17 -5.19 -2.47
N SER A 121 5.57 -4.00 -2.62
CA SER A 121 6.19 -2.84 -3.25
C SER A 121 6.57 -1.77 -2.22
N TRP A 122 7.03 -2.17 -1.03
CA TRP A 122 7.48 -1.25 0.02
C TRP A 122 8.54 -0.26 -0.50
N ASP A 123 9.43 -0.71 -1.37
CA ASP A 123 10.43 0.13 -2.06
C ASP A 123 9.83 1.37 -2.72
N LEU A 124 8.64 1.24 -3.32
CA LEU A 124 7.93 2.32 -4.01
C LEU A 124 7.05 3.16 -3.06
N LEU A 125 6.63 2.59 -1.93
CA LEU A 125 5.76 3.26 -0.95
C LEU A 125 6.56 4.07 0.08
N ARG A 126 7.79 3.64 0.36
CA ARG A 126 8.63 4.10 1.47
C ARG A 126 8.70 5.62 1.55
N GLN A 127 9.03 6.28 0.44
CA GLN A 127 9.22 7.73 0.43
C GLN A 127 7.97 8.47 0.92
N GLY A 128 6.81 8.20 0.34
CA GLY A 128 5.57 8.88 0.74
C GLY A 128 5.13 8.53 2.15
N PHE A 129 5.39 7.29 2.57
CA PHE A 129 5.07 6.84 3.93
C PHE A 129 5.91 7.59 4.98
N GLU A 130 7.22 7.72 4.76
CA GLU A 130 8.12 8.48 5.63
C GLU A 130 7.77 9.98 5.63
N GLU A 131 7.47 10.57 4.47
CA GLU A 131 7.09 11.98 4.33
C GLU A 131 5.91 12.36 5.24
N ALA A 132 4.92 11.48 5.40
CA ALA A 132 3.77 11.72 6.28
C ALA A 132 4.05 11.34 7.74
N LEU A 133 4.74 10.23 8.01
CA LEU A 133 4.84 9.68 9.36
C LEU A 133 6.01 10.24 10.19
N CYS A 134 7.19 10.44 9.59
CA CYS A 134 8.40 10.86 10.29
C CYS A 134 8.30 12.23 11.00
N PRO A 135 7.49 13.20 10.53
CA PRO A 135 7.22 14.43 11.28
C PRO A 135 6.42 14.21 12.58
N ARG A 136 5.72 13.08 12.71
CA ARG A 136 4.82 12.77 13.82
C ARG A 136 5.39 11.74 14.79
N LEU A 137 6.33 10.92 14.33
CA LEU A 137 6.84 9.78 15.09
C LEU A 137 8.36 9.66 14.93
N SER A 138 9.07 9.56 16.06
CA SER A 138 10.53 9.51 16.08
C SER A 138 11.12 8.13 15.81
N GLU A 139 10.37 7.05 16.04
CA GLU A 139 10.81 5.67 15.85
C GLU A 139 9.62 4.75 15.58
N PHE A 140 9.73 3.87 14.60
CA PHE A 140 8.72 2.84 14.31
C PHE A 140 9.31 1.63 13.60
N THR A 141 8.63 0.50 13.75
CA THR A 141 8.99 -0.76 13.09
C THR A 141 7.81 -1.31 12.31
N LEU A 142 7.98 -1.50 11.01
CA LEU A 142 7.01 -2.17 10.17
C LEU A 142 7.24 -3.68 10.25
N LEU A 143 6.18 -4.42 10.57
CA LEU A 143 6.18 -5.88 10.71
C LEU A 143 5.35 -6.51 9.60
N GLN A 144 5.84 -7.58 8.99
CA GLN A 144 5.10 -8.37 8.02
C GLN A 144 4.79 -9.76 8.59
N PRO A 145 3.51 -10.17 8.68
CA PRO A 145 3.17 -11.51 9.13
C PRO A 145 3.78 -12.59 8.23
N THR A 146 4.31 -13.65 8.85
CA THR A 146 4.87 -14.84 8.19
C THR A 146 3.90 -16.02 8.19
N VAL A 147 2.81 -15.89 8.94
CA VAL A 147 1.75 -16.89 9.09
C VAL A 147 0.41 -16.35 8.60
N SER A 148 -0.54 -17.25 8.35
CA SER A 148 -1.90 -16.87 7.98
C SER A 148 -2.62 -16.18 9.14
N ALA A 149 -3.44 -15.18 8.84
CA ALA A 149 -4.36 -14.56 9.81
C ALA A 149 -5.32 -15.59 10.44
N ALA A 150 -5.53 -16.75 9.80
CA ALA A 150 -6.27 -17.86 10.35
C ALA A 150 -5.70 -18.36 11.70
N LEU A 151 -4.39 -18.25 11.93
CA LEU A 151 -3.80 -18.58 13.23
C LEU A 151 -4.30 -17.64 14.33
N GLY A 152 -4.39 -16.34 14.03
CA GLY A 152 -4.95 -15.34 14.94
C GLY A 152 -6.43 -15.60 15.23
N ALA A 153 -7.20 -15.98 14.20
CA ALA A 153 -8.61 -16.36 14.37
C ALA A 153 -8.77 -17.62 15.25
N ALA A 154 -7.95 -18.65 15.02
CA ALA A 154 -7.95 -19.87 15.83
C ALA A 154 -7.55 -19.60 17.29
N PHE A 155 -6.52 -18.77 17.50
CA PHE A 155 -6.10 -18.32 18.84
C PHE A 155 -7.23 -17.58 19.56
N TYR A 156 -7.88 -16.65 18.87
CA TYR A 156 -9.01 -15.91 19.44
C TYR A 156 -10.20 -16.81 19.75
N GLY A 157 -10.51 -17.78 18.87
CA GLY A 157 -11.56 -18.77 19.12
C GLY A 157 -11.25 -19.66 20.32
N ALA A 158 -10.01 -20.11 20.48
CA ALA A 158 -9.58 -20.89 21.63
C ALA A 158 -9.73 -20.08 22.93
N LEU A 159 -9.32 -18.81 22.94
CA LEU A 159 -9.49 -17.91 24.08
C LEU A 159 -10.96 -17.79 24.51
N LEU A 160 -11.89 -17.66 23.55
CA LEU A 160 -13.33 -17.58 23.83
C LEU A 160 -13.92 -18.91 24.34
N ALA A 161 -13.35 -20.04 23.93
CA ALA A 161 -13.75 -21.37 24.38
C ALA A 161 -13.05 -21.83 25.67
N ASP A 162 -12.33 -20.92 26.35
CA ASP A 162 -11.48 -21.21 27.52
C ASP A 162 -10.47 -22.36 27.26
N CYS A 163 -10.04 -22.48 26.01
CA CYS A 163 -9.08 -23.45 25.53
C CYS A 163 -7.72 -22.79 25.32
N LYS A 164 -6.64 -23.47 25.69
CA LYS A 164 -5.27 -23.00 25.43
C LYS A 164 -4.79 -23.45 24.06
N LEU A 165 -4.58 -22.50 23.15
CA LEU A 165 -3.82 -22.72 21.93
C LEU A 165 -2.40 -22.15 22.12
N PRO A 166 -1.34 -22.98 22.17
CA PRO A 166 0.02 -22.48 22.29
C PRO A 166 0.43 -21.77 20.99
N VAL A 167 0.77 -20.48 21.10
CA VAL A 167 1.20 -19.66 19.96
C VAL A 167 2.50 -18.93 20.33
N ASN A 168 3.51 -19.07 19.48
CA ASN A 168 4.75 -18.30 19.61
C ASN A 168 4.66 -17.03 18.76
N PHE A 169 4.22 -15.92 19.37
CA PHE A 169 4.02 -14.66 18.66
C PHE A 169 5.32 -14.08 18.06
N LYS A 170 6.49 -14.40 18.63
CA LYS A 170 7.78 -13.88 18.15
C LYS A 170 8.14 -14.39 16.75
N GLU A 171 7.62 -15.54 16.35
CA GLU A 171 7.90 -16.17 15.05
C GLU A 171 6.86 -15.83 13.97
N ASN A 172 5.75 -15.20 14.36
CA ASN A 172 4.60 -14.95 13.48
C ASN A 172 4.75 -13.71 12.60
N ALA A 173 5.82 -12.93 12.78
CA ALA A 173 6.13 -11.77 11.95
C ALA A 173 7.64 -11.57 11.79
N ARG A 174 8.02 -10.94 10.69
CA ARG A 174 9.38 -10.47 10.42
C ARG A 174 9.40 -8.96 10.29
N GLN A 175 10.55 -8.34 10.57
CA GLN A 175 10.75 -6.92 10.31
C GLN A 175 10.78 -6.67 8.80
N LEU A 176 9.90 -5.77 8.33
CA LEU A 176 9.90 -5.25 6.96
C LEU A 176 10.79 -4.02 6.85
N TYR A 177 10.73 -3.12 7.83
CA TYR A 177 11.45 -1.85 7.83
C TYR A 177 11.52 -1.29 9.25
N HIS A 178 12.59 -0.55 9.56
CA HIS A 178 12.74 0.16 10.82
C HIS A 178 13.23 1.58 10.54
N PHE A 179 12.62 2.55 11.21
CA PHE A 179 13.02 3.95 11.16
C PHE A 179 13.27 4.46 12.57
N LYS A 180 14.36 5.21 12.74
CA LYS A 180 14.68 5.95 13.96
C LYS A 180 15.32 7.29 13.61
N LYS A 181 14.72 8.37 14.08
CA LYS A 181 15.21 9.74 13.85
C LYS A 181 16.59 9.90 14.47
N GLY A 182 17.57 10.28 13.66
CA GLY A 182 18.96 10.49 14.10
C GLY A 182 19.88 9.28 13.95
N SER A 183 19.37 8.11 13.58
CA SER A 183 20.21 7.02 13.09
C SER A 183 20.70 7.39 11.70
N LYS A 184 22.02 7.62 11.54
CA LYS A 184 22.63 7.75 10.21
C LYS A 184 22.29 6.48 9.42
N ALA A 185 21.66 6.62 8.26
CA ALA A 185 21.54 5.53 7.32
C ALA A 185 22.97 5.12 6.94
N ASN A 186 23.38 3.93 7.37
CA ASN A 186 24.53 3.24 6.77
C ASN A 186 24.13 2.71 5.40
#